data_AF-A0A971I8R4-F1
#
_entry.id   AF-A0A971I8R4-F1
#
_cell.length_a   1.000
_cell.length_b   1.000
_cell.length_c   1.000
_cell.angle_alpha   90.00
_cell.angle_beta   90.00
_cell.angle_gamma   90.00
#
_symmetry.space_group_name_H-M   'P 1'
#
loop_
_entity.id
_entity.type
_entity.pdbx_description
1 polymer ?
#
loop_
_entity_poly.entity_id
_entity_poly.type
_entity_poly.pdbx_seq_one_letter_code
_entity_poly.pdbx_strand_id
1 'polypeptide(L)' 'MWIYEKKLEYPVRIKNPNPKMAKYIITQYGGPDGELAASLRYLSQRYHMPIPEAKAVLNDIGTEE' A
#
# COMPACT_ATOMS: atom_id res chain seq x y z
N MET A 1 -11.92 0.34 12.04
CA MET A 1 -12.96 0.38 10.98
C MET A 1 -12.29 0.97 9.76
N TRP A 2 -12.48 0.37 8.58
CA TRP A 2 -11.96 0.95 7.33
C TRP A 2 -13.04 1.77 6.65
N ILE A 3 -12.63 2.86 6.00
CA ILE A 3 -13.50 3.69 5.16
C ILE A 3 -12.85 3.73 3.79
N TYR A 4 -13.62 3.44 2.75
CA TYR A 4 -13.15 3.53 1.38
C TYR A 4 -13.78 4.75 0.72
N GLU A 5 -12.93 5.62 0.19
CA GLU A 5 -13.35 6.74 -0.64
C GLU A 5 -12.92 6.46 -2.07
N LYS A 6 -13.84 6.61 -3.04
CA LYS A 6 -13.55 6.35 -4.46
C LYS A 6 -12.77 7.51 -5.09
N LYS A 7 -11.60 7.82 -4.52
CA LYS A 7 -10.60 8.76 -5.01
C LYS A 7 -9.22 8.12 -4.92
N LEU A 8 -8.32 8.53 -5.80
CA LEU A 8 -6.91 8.19 -5.69
C LEU A 8 -6.25 9.15 -4.70
N GLU A 9 -5.26 8.67 -3.96
CA GLU A 9 -4.43 9.52 -3.10
C GLU A 9 -3.68 10.58 -3.92
N TYR A 10 -3.16 10.18 -5.08
CA TYR A 10 -2.53 11.07 -6.05
C TYR A 10 -3.13 10.88 -7.45
N PRO A 11 -3.41 11.97 -8.21
CA PRO A 11 -4.01 11.86 -9.53
C PRO A 11 -3.08 11.18 -10.54
N VAL A 12 -3.59 10.11 -11.17
CA VAL A 12 -2.87 9.39 -12.23
C VAL A 12 -3.16 10.03 -13.59
N ARG A 13 -2.11 10.26 -14.40
CA ARG A 13 -2.20 10.84 -15.75
C ARG A 13 -1.46 9.97 -16.76
N ILE A 14 -2.18 9.09 -17.46
CA ILE A 14 -1.62 8.21 -18.51
C ILE A 14 -2.12 8.69 -19.87
N LYS A 15 -1.20 9.03 -20.78
CA LYS A 15 -1.55 9.53 -22.13
C LYS A 15 -1.82 8.40 -23.12
N ASN A 16 -1.06 7.31 -23.06
CA ASN A 16 -1.15 6.19 -23.99
C ASN A 16 -0.97 4.85 -23.25
N PRO A 17 -1.66 3.77 -23.67
CA PRO A 17 -1.41 2.43 -23.15
C PRO A 17 0.03 1.97 -23.42
N ASN A 18 0.65 1.34 -22.42
CA ASN A 18 1.98 0.73 -22.56
C ASN A 18 2.05 -0.62 -21.81
N PRO A 19 1.75 -1.75 -22.49
CA PRO A 19 1.76 -3.07 -21.85
C PRO A 19 3.12 -3.50 -21.29
N LYS A 20 4.21 -3.05 -21.93
CA LYS A 20 5.57 -3.34 -21.45
C LYS A 20 5.83 -2.66 -20.11
N MET A 21 5.40 -1.40 -19.95
CA MET A 21 5.50 -0.70 -18.67
C MET A 21 4.59 -1.33 -17.61
N ALA A 22 3.36 -1.71 -17.98
CA ALA A 22 2.43 -2.38 -17.06
C ALA A 22 3.02 -3.68 -16.47
N LYS A 23 3.78 -4.44 -17.27
CA LYS A 23 4.50 -5.64 -16.80
C LYS A 23 5.53 -5.33 -15.71
N TYR A 24 6.13 -4.15 -15.69
CA TYR A 24 7.03 -3.76 -14.60
C TYR A 24 6.23 -3.24 -13.39
N ILE A 25 5.21 -2.41 -13.61
CA ILE A 25 4.36 -1.86 -12.53
C ILE A 25 3.69 -2.97 -11.72
N ILE A 26 3.28 -4.08 -12.35
CA ILE A 26 2.65 -5.20 -11.62
C ILE A 26 3.55 -5.79 -10.52
N THR A 27 4.88 -5.65 -10.66
CA THR A 27 5.83 -6.09 -9.62
C THR A 27 5.76 -5.22 -8.37
N GLN A 28 5.42 -3.93 -8.51
CA GLN A 28 5.14 -3.06 -7.36
C GLN A 28 3.76 -3.35 -6.76
N TYR A 29 2.80 -3.84 -7.54
CA TYR A 29 1.50 -4.23 -6.99
C TYR A 29 1.56 -5.56 -6.19
N GLY A 30 2.14 -6.61 -6.77
CA GLY A 30 2.07 -7.97 -6.23
C GLY A 30 3.41 -8.71 -6.13
N GLY A 31 4.53 -8.03 -6.35
CA GLY A 31 5.85 -8.61 -6.12
C GLY A 31 6.17 -8.76 -4.62
N PRO A 32 7.26 -9.49 -4.29
CA PRO A 32 7.66 -9.72 -2.90
C PRO A 32 7.96 -8.42 -2.13
N ASP A 33 8.48 -7.42 -2.82
CA ASP A 33 8.77 -6.08 -2.29
C ASP A 33 7.76 -5.03 -2.79
N GLY A 34 6.55 -5.46 -3.19
CA GLY A 34 5.49 -4.57 -3.65
C GLY A 34 4.60 -4.04 -2.51
N GLU A 35 3.74 -3.08 -2.83
CA GLU A 35 2.90 -2.34 -1.89
C GLU A 35 1.92 -3.25 -1.15
N LEU A 36 1.35 -4.27 -1.82
CA LEU A 36 0.50 -5.25 -1.15
C LEU A 36 1.26 -6.02 -0.04
N ALA A 37 2.53 -6.34 -0.28
CA ALA A 37 3.36 -7.02 0.72
C ALA A 37 3.78 -6.06 1.85
N ALA A 38 3.94 -4.77 1.56
CA ALA A 38 4.21 -3.74 2.56
C ALA A 38 2.98 -3.50 3.46
N SER A 39 1.81 -3.21 2.87
CA SER A 39 0.56 -2.95 3.59
C SER A 39 0.17 -4.09 4.51
N LEU A 40 0.16 -5.33 4.00
CA LEU A 40 -0.16 -6.51 4.81
C LEU A 40 0.83 -6.72 5.96
N ARG A 41 2.10 -6.40 5.77
CA ARG A 41 3.14 -6.55 6.79
C ARG A 41 2.93 -5.53 7.91
N TYR A 42 2.75 -4.25 7.59
CA TYR A 42 2.54 -3.23 8.63
C TYR A 42 1.22 -3.44 9.37
N LEU A 43 0.15 -3.77 8.65
CA LEU A 43 -1.17 -4.03 9.23
C LEU A 43 -1.22 -5.31 10.06
N SER A 44 -0.40 -6.32 9.76
CA SER A 44 -0.30 -7.52 10.60
C SER A 44 0.58 -7.29 11.83
N GLN A 45 1.69 -6.57 11.69
CA GLN A 45 2.59 -6.23 12.79
C GLN A 45 1.90 -5.41 13.89
N ARG A 46 0.97 -4.51 13.53
CA ARG A 46 0.27 -3.66 14.50
C ARG A 46 -0.46 -4.46 15.59
N TYR A 47 -0.94 -5.67 15.31
CA TYR A 47 -1.66 -6.50 16.27
C TYR A 47 -0.78 -6.98 17.43
N HIS A 48 0.52 -7.12 17.20
CA HIS A 48 1.48 -7.62 18.19
C HIS A 48 2.44 -6.53 18.69
N MET A 49 2.35 -5.31 18.16
CA MET A 49 3.22 -4.20 18.54
C MET A 49 2.95 -3.76 20.00
N PRO A 50 3.95 -3.82 20.91
CA PRO A 50 3.74 -3.49 22.32
C PRO A 50 3.77 -1.98 22.59
N ILE A 51 4.46 -1.20 21.76
CA ILE A 51 4.60 0.25 21.93
C ILE A 51 3.38 0.94 21.30
N PRO A 52 2.56 1.68 22.07
CA PRO A 52 1.35 2.32 21.55
C PRO A 52 1.60 3.24 20.34
N GLU A 53 2.66 4.05 20.40
CA GLU A 53 3.03 4.99 19.35
C GLU A 53 3.46 4.27 18.07
N ALA A 54 4.27 3.21 18.19
CA ALA A 54 4.68 2.40 17.05
C ALA A 54 3.49 1.64 16.43
N LYS A 55 2.51 1.23 17.24
CA LYS A 55 1.28 0.59 16.75
C LYS A 55 0.45 1.57 15.91
N ALA A 56 0.36 2.83 16.34
CA ALA A 56 -0.29 3.88 15.56
C ALA A 56 0.46 4.14 14.25
N VAL A 57 1.79 4.26 14.30
CA VAL A 57 2.63 4.45 13.10
C VAL A 57 2.45 3.30 12.10
N LEU A 58 2.44 2.05 12.56
CA LEU A 58 2.20 0.89 11.68
C LEU A 58 0.80 0.91 11.06
N ASN A 59 -0.19 1.41 11.79
CA ASN A 59 -1.54 1.58 11.27
C ASN A 59 -1.58 2.66 10.19
N ASP A 60 -0.91 3.79 10.41
CA ASP A 60 -0.90 4.92 9.49
C ASP A 60 -0.17 4.55 8.20
N ILE A 61 1.04 3.99 8.31
CA ILE A 61 1.81 3.53 7.14
C ILE A 61 1.03 2.45 6.39
N GLY A 62 0.56 1.40 7.07
CA GLY A 62 -0.20 0.33 6.40
C GLY A 62 -1.56 0.75 5.84
N THR A 63 -2.03 1.98 6.11
CA THR A 63 -3.23 2.56 5.49
C THR A 63 -2.88 3.39 4.25
N GLU A 64 -1.66 3.96 4.20
CA GLU A 64 -1.10 4.65 3.03
C GLU A 64 -0.75 3.65 1.92
N GLU A 65 -0.18 2.50 2.29
CA GLU A 65 0.15 1.39 1.37
C GLU A 65 -1.08 0.58 0.89
#